data_AF-A0A8S3JQH0-F1
#
_entry.id   AF-A0A8S3JQH0-F1
#
_cell.length_a   1.000
_cell.length_b   1.000
_cell.length_c   1.000
_cell.angle_alpha   90.00
_cell.angle_beta   90.00
_cell.angle_gamma   90.00
#
_symmetry.space_group_name_H-M   'P 1'
#
loop_
_entity.id
_entity.type
_entity.pdbx_description
1 polymer ?
#
loop_
_entity_poly.entity_id
_entity_poly.type
_entity_poly.pdbx_seq_one_letter_code
_entity_poly.pdbx_strand_id
1 'polypeptide(L)' 'MLMSLGLDNRSVYADDFETPFLLQSAEFYRLESQKLLAENSASVYIRKVAARISEEAERAVHYLDKSTEERIVRVLE' A
#
# COMPACT_ATOMS: atom_id res chain seq x y z
N MET A 1 -5.32 -17.61 11.01
CA MET A 1 -5.07 -16.26 10.45
C MET A 1 -3.67 -15.86 10.88
N LEU A 2 -2.81 -15.23 10.07
CA LEU A 2 -1.44 -14.89 10.51
C LEU A 2 -1.43 -14.07 11.81
N MET A 3 -2.42 -13.18 11.98
CA MET A 3 -2.66 -12.41 13.19
C MET A 3 -2.94 -13.25 14.45
N SER A 4 -3.46 -14.48 14.30
CA SER A 4 -3.80 -15.36 15.42
C SER A 4 -2.66 -16.31 15.82
N LEU A 5 -1.56 -16.35 15.06
CA LEU A 5 -0.43 -17.25 15.31
C LEU A 5 0.62 -16.65 16.25
N GLY A 6 0.61 -15.33 16.45
CA GLY A 6 1.63 -14.62 17.20
C GLY A 6 1.39 -14.48 18.71
N LEU A 7 0.43 -15.18 19.33
CA LEU A 7 0.14 -15.06 20.77
C LEU A 7 0.04 -13.57 21.22
N ASP A 8 -0.89 -12.82 20.61
CA ASP A 8 -1.06 -11.36 20.78
C ASP A 8 0.04 -10.46 20.20
N ASN A 9 1.03 -11.02 19.50
CA ASN A 9 2.08 -10.28 18.80
C ASN A 9 1.89 -10.28 17.28
N ARG A 10 2.02 -9.10 16.65
CA ARG A 10 1.98 -8.89 15.20
C ARG A 10 3.17 -9.47 14.45
N SER A 11 4.28 -9.80 15.12
CA SER A 11 5.56 -10.21 14.49
C SER A 11 5.41 -11.15 13.29
N VAL A 12 4.68 -12.26 13.43
CA VAL A 12 4.46 -13.22 12.33
C VAL A 12 3.73 -12.58 11.13
N TYR A 13 2.72 -11.75 11.37
CA TYR A 13 2.04 -11.02 10.29
C TYR A 13 2.94 -9.96 9.66
N ALA A 14 3.71 -9.24 10.46
CA ALA A 14 4.62 -8.21 9.97
C ALA A 14 5.74 -8.79 9.10
N ASP A 15 6.34 -9.89 9.54
CA ASP A 15 7.51 -10.49 8.90
C ASP A 15 7.11 -11.32 7.67
N ASP A 16 6.07 -12.16 7.78
CA ASP A 16 5.72 -13.10 6.72
C ASP A 16 4.82 -12.50 5.63
N PHE A 17 4.05 -11.44 5.95
CA PHE A 17 3.10 -10.86 5.01
C PHE A 17 3.33 -9.38 4.78
N GLU A 18 3.28 -8.56 5.83
CA GLU A 18 3.21 -7.12 5.68
C GLU A 18 4.47 -6.52 5.05
N THR A 19 5.65 -6.90 5.53
CA THR A 19 6.92 -6.39 5.01
C THR A 19 7.10 -6.75 3.52
N PRO A 20 6.95 -8.02 3.10
CA PRO A 20 6.95 -8.37 1.67
C PRO A 20 5.88 -7.62 0.86
N PHE A 21 4.67 -7.48 1.40
CA PHE A 21 3.56 -6.80 0.74
C PHE A 21 3.86 -5.31 0.50
N LEU A 22 4.40 -4.60 1.49
CA LEU A 22 4.76 -3.18 1.37
C LEU A 22 5.90 -2.99 0.36
N LEU A 23 6.93 -3.85 0.38
CA LEU A 23 8.04 -3.79 -0.56
C LEU A 23 7.59 -4.00 -2.02
N GLN A 24 6.74 -5.02 -2.24
CA GLN A 24 6.21 -5.30 -3.57
C GLN A 24 5.28 -4.16 -4.05
N SER A 25 4.46 -3.61 -3.14
CA SER A 25 3.60 -2.47 -3.44
C SER A 25 4.41 -1.23 -3.80
N ALA A 26 5.50 -0.95 -3.09
CA ALA A 26 6.39 0.18 -3.39
C ALA A 26 6.97 0.10 -4.81
N GLU A 27 7.49 -1.07 -5.20
CA GLU A 27 8.00 -1.27 -6.56
C GLU A 27 6.90 -1.14 -7.62
N PHE A 28 5.70 -1.67 -7.34
CA PHE A 28 4.55 -1.54 -8.24
C PHE A 28 4.16 -0.07 -8.46
N TYR A 29 3.97 0.70 -7.38
CA TYR A 29 3.57 2.11 -7.49
C TYR A 29 4.68 3.00 -8.05
N ARG A 30 5.96 2.65 -7.84
CA ARG A 30 7.08 3.33 -8.49
C ARG A 30 7.00 3.20 -10.02
N LEU A 31 6.76 1.98 -10.52
CA LEU A 31 6.62 1.74 -11.96
C LEU A 31 5.34 2.38 -12.52
N GLU A 32 4.23 2.30 -11.81
CA GLU A 32 2.99 2.98 -12.19
C GLU A 32 3.17 4.51 -12.26
N SER A 33 3.82 5.11 -11.26
CA SER A 33 4.13 6.54 -11.21
C SER A 33 4.96 6.97 -12.42
N GLN A 34 6.02 6.23 -12.76
CA GLN A 34 6.86 6.52 -13.93
C GLN A 34 6.05 6.50 -15.23
N LYS A 35 5.15 5.52 -15.39
CA LYS A 35 4.25 5.45 -16.54
C LYS A 35 3.27 6.63 -16.57
N LEU A 36 2.67 6.98 -15.43
CA LEU A 36 1.73 8.08 -15.33
C LEU A 36 2.39 9.42 -15.66
N LEU A 37 3.63 9.65 -15.21
CA LEU A 37 4.41 10.85 -15.55
C LEU A 37 4.77 10.92 -17.03
N ALA A 38 5.07 9.78 -17.66
CA ALA A 38 5.38 9.72 -19.09
C ALA A 38 4.15 9.99 -19.98
N GLU A 39 2.96 9.57 -19.55
CA GLU A 39 1.74 9.59 -20.36
C GLU A 39 0.79 10.77 -20.05
N ASN A 40 0.98 11.50 -18.94
CA ASN A 40 0.02 12.48 -18.46
C ASN A 40 0.67 13.80 -18.04
N SER A 41 -0.10 14.89 -18.08
CA SER A 41 0.33 16.17 -17.52
C SER A 41 0.34 16.15 -15.99
N ALA A 42 1.10 17.06 -15.38
CA ALA A 42 1.25 17.14 -13.91
C ALA A 42 -0.11 17.23 -13.18
N SER A 43 -1.09 17.96 -13.73
CA SER A 43 -2.42 18.08 -13.11
C SER A 43 -3.22 16.79 -13.15
N VAL A 44 -3.08 15.99 -14.21
CA VAL A 44 -3.71 14.67 -14.35
C VAL A 44 -3.01 13.67 -13.43
N TYR A 45 -1.68 13.72 -13.34
CA TYR A 45 -0.88 12.88 -12.45
C TYR A 45 -1.33 13.04 -10.98
N ILE A 46 -1.39 14.28 -10.48
CA ILE A 46 -1.79 14.56 -9.09
C ILE A 46 -3.19 13.99 -8.79
N ARG A 47 -4.15 14.14 -9.70
CA ARG A 47 -5.50 13.59 -9.52
C ARG A 47 -5.51 12.06 -9.49
N LYS A 48 -4.70 11.41 -10.34
CA LYS A 48 -4.59 9.95 -10.39
C LYS A 48 -3.92 9.38 -9.13
N VAL A 49 -2.87 10.03 -8.64
CA VAL A 49 -2.21 9.63 -7.39
C VAL A 49 -3.16 9.77 -6.20
N ALA A 50 -3.88 10.89 -6.09
CA ALA A 50 -4.86 11.09 -5.02
C ALA A 50 -5.98 10.03 -5.05
N ALA A 51 -6.48 9.68 -6.24
CA ALA A 51 -7.46 8.60 -6.39
C ALA A 51 -6.87 7.24 -5.95
N ARG A 52 -5.62 6.94 -6.33
CA ARG A 52 -4.96 5.69 -5.98
C ARG A 52 -4.72 5.55 -4.48
N ILE A 53 -4.36 6.63 -3.78
CA ILE A 53 -4.23 6.64 -2.32
C ILE A 53 -5.55 6.25 -1.65
N SER A 54 -6.67 6.85 -2.08
CA SER A 54 -7.99 6.54 -1.55
C SER A 54 -8.43 5.09 -1.81
N GLU A 55 -8.22 4.60 -3.03
CA GLU A 55 -8.53 3.20 -3.40
C GLU A 55 -7.72 2.20 -2.55
N GLU A 56 -6.43 2.50 -2.33
CA GLU A 56 -5.56 1.61 -1.57
C GLU A 56 -5.87 1.63 -0.07
N ALA A 57 -6.23 2.80 0.48
CA ALA A 57 -6.72 2.90 1.85
C ALA A 57 -8.01 2.08 2.04
N GLU A 58 -8.98 2.20 1.13
CA GLU A 58 -10.22 1.40 1.17
C GLU A 58 -9.92 -0.10 1.06
N ARG A 59 -9.01 -0.49 0.16
CA ARG A 59 -8.56 -1.89 0.04
C ARG A 59 -7.93 -2.40 1.33
N ALA A 60 -7.09 -1.60 1.97
CA ALA A 60 -6.42 -1.97 3.21
C ALA A 60 -7.44 -2.20 4.34
N VAL A 61 -8.46 -1.36 4.47
CA VAL A 61 -9.53 -1.50 5.47
C VAL A 61 -10.28 -2.84 5.34
N HIS A 62 -10.48 -3.32 4.11
CA HIS A 62 -11.24 -4.54 3.85
C HIS A 62 -10.44 -5.84 3.98
N TYR A 63 -9.14 -5.81 3.67
CA TYR A 63 -8.33 -7.03 3.53
C TYR A 63 -7.16 -7.14 4.51
N LEU A 64 -6.72 -6.03 5.10
CA LEU A 64 -5.52 -5.95 5.92
C LEU A 64 -5.88 -5.61 7.36
N ASP A 65 -4.89 -5.73 8.25
CA ASP A 65 -5.02 -5.19 9.59
C ASP A 65 -5.06 -3.66 9.55
N LYS A 66 -5.80 -3.03 10.46
CA LYS A 66 -5.91 -1.56 10.56
C LYS A 66 -4.55 -0.88 10.66
N SER A 67 -3.57 -1.53 11.28
CA SER A 67 -2.24 -0.97 11.43
C SER A 67 -1.39 -1.02 10.16
N THR A 68 -1.87 -1.68 9.10
CA THR A 68 -1.24 -1.73 7.77
C THR A 68 -1.76 -0.63 6.85
N GLU A 69 -2.97 -0.11 7.09
CA GLU A 69 -3.59 0.97 6.32
C GLU A 69 -2.68 2.21 6.26
N GLU A 70 -2.25 2.71 7.42
CA GLU A 70 -1.35 3.87 7.48
C GLU A 70 -0.01 3.60 6.77
N ARG A 71 0.48 2.36 6.82
CA ARG A 71 1.77 1.98 6.24
C ARG A 71 1.71 1.91 4.72
N ILE A 72 0.63 1.36 4.15
CA ILE A 72 0.49 1.29 2.71
C ILE A 72 0.20 2.66 2.10
N VAL A 73 -0.54 3.53 2.80
CA VAL A 73 -0.72 4.93 2.37
C VAL A 73 0.61 5.66 2.30
N ARG A 74 1.49 5.51 3.30
CA ARG A 74 2.84 6.10 3.28
C ARG A 74 3.75 5.57 2.17
N VAL A 75 3.47 4.38 1.62
CA VAL A 75 4.22 3.85 0.46
C VAL A 75 3.82 4.56 -0.85
N LEU A 76 2.62 5.12 -0.90
CA LEU A 76 2.06 5.84 -2.04
C LEU A 76 2.33 7.35 -2.04
N GLU A 77 2.65 7.93 -0.88
CA GLU A 77 3.04 9.34 -0.70
C GLU A 77 4.47 9.63 -1.16
#